data_AF-A0A519HFS1-F1
#
_entry.id   AF-A0A519HFS1-F1
#
_cell.length_a   1.000
_cell.length_b   1.000
_cell.length_c   1.000
_cell.angle_alpha   90.00
_cell.angle_beta   90.00
_cell.angle_gamma   90.00
#
_symmetry.space_group_name_H-M   'P 1'
#
loop_
_entity.id
_entity.type
_entity.pdbx_description
1 polymer ?
#
loop_
_entity_poly.entity_id
_entity_poly.type
_entity_poly.pdbx_seq_one_letter_code
_entity_poly.pdbx_strand_id
1 'polypeptide(L)' 'MPGTAILSQLAVHPDCRGLGVGERLIDAAEAWASEQGFATIHTTHPPYTHHAHQHRY' A
#
# COMPACT_ATOMS: atom_id res chain seq x y z
N MET A 1 -7.83 10.52 -21.25
CA MET A 1 -8.17 10.50 -19.81
C MET A 1 -6.96 9.92 -19.09
N PRO A 2 -6.39 10.59 -18.09
CA PRO A 2 -5.26 10.03 -17.36
C PRO A 2 -5.70 8.70 -16.71
N GLY A 3 -4.88 7.66 -16.84
CA GLY A 3 -5.18 6.36 -16.25
C GLY A 3 -4.91 6.34 -14.74
N THR A 4 -5.49 5.36 -14.06
CA THR A 4 -5.22 5.07 -12.64
C THR A 4 -4.44 3.77 -12.52
N ALA A 5 -3.35 3.78 -11.77
CA ALA A 5 -2.59 2.57 -11.45
C ALA A 5 -3.10 1.98 -10.12
N ILE A 6 -3.25 0.65 -10.08
CA ILE A 6 -3.67 -0.07 -8.86
C ILE A 6 -2.46 -0.80 -8.29
N LEU A 7 -2.09 -0.46 -7.06
CA LEU A 7 -1.07 -1.17 -6.29
C LEU A 7 -1.74 -2.29 -5.49
N SER A 8 -1.69 -3.51 -6.02
CA SER A 8 -2.40 -4.67 -5.44
C SER A 8 -1.86 -5.09 -4.07
N GLN A 9 -0.54 -5.20 -3.92
CA GLN A 9 0.09 -5.61 -2.67
C GLN A 9 1.44 -4.91 -2.47
N LEU A 10 1.62 -4.34 -1.28
CA LEU A 10 2.89 -3.84 -0.78
C LEU A 10 3.19 -4.56 0.54
N ALA A 11 4.29 -5.31 0.57
CA ALA A 11 4.73 -6.01 1.77
C ALA A 11 6.19 -5.67 2.06
N VAL A 12 6.45 -5.25 3.30
CA VAL A 12 7.80 -5.03 3.80
C VAL A 12 8.08 -6.11 4.83
N HIS A 13 9.28 -6.70 4.76
CA HIS A 13 9.72 -7.68 5.76
C HIS A 13 9.63 -7.07 7.17
N PRO A 14 9.14 -7.78 8.19
CA PRO A 14 8.96 -7.24 9.54
C PRO A 14 10.26 -6.69 10.13
N ASP A 15 11.41 -7.30 9.84
CA ASP A 15 12.73 -6.84 10.29
C ASP A 15 13.20 -5.55 9.61
N CYS A 16 12.54 -5.14 8.53
CA CYS A 16 12.84 -3.89 7.82
C CYS A 16 11.84 -2.77 8.17
N ARG A 17 10.95 -2.99 9.14
CA ARG A 17 10.05 -1.94 9.64
C ARG A 17 10.84 -0.89 10.40
N GLY A 18 10.44 0.38 10.25
CA GLY A 18 11.14 1.51 10.86
C GLY A 18 12.40 1.98 10.10
N LEU A 19 12.77 1.32 9.00
CA LEU A 19 13.89 1.73 8.12
C LEU A 19 13.45 2.55 6.90
N GLY A 20 12.17 2.96 6.83
CA GLY A 20 11.63 3.69 5.68
C GLY A 20 11.51 2.88 4.38
N VAL A 21 11.68 1.54 4.43
CA VAL A 21 11.61 0.69 3.23
C VAL A 21 10.23 0.73 2.56
N GLY A 22 9.16 0.85 3.34
CA GLY A 22 7.80 1.00 2.81
C GLY A 22 7.62 2.33 2.06
N GLU A 23 8.15 3.41 2.60
CA GLU A 23 8.11 4.74 1.99
C GLU A 23 8.88 4.76 0.67
N ARG A 24 10.10 4.19 0.65
CA ARG A 24 10.90 4.05 -0.59
C ARG A 24 10.21 3.22 -1.67
N LEU A 25 9.42 2.21 -1.28
CA LEU A 25 8.65 1.41 -2.23
C LEU A 25 7.46 2.19 -2.80
N ILE A 26 6.83 3.05 -2.00
CA ILE A 26 5.79 3.97 -2.47
C ILE A 26 6.38 5.00 -3.42
N ASP A 27 7.49 5.65 -3.06
CA ASP A 27 8.18 6.62 -3.94
C ASP A 27 8.54 6.00 -5.29
N ALA A 28 9.06 4.77 -5.29
CA ALA A 28 9.38 4.04 -6.51
C ALA A 28 8.13 3.72 -7.35
N ALA A 29 7.01 3.39 -6.70
CA ALA A 29 5.74 3.14 -7.38
C ALA A 29 5.18 4.44 -8.00
N GLU A 30 5.23 5.56 -7.26
CA GLU A 30 4.80 6.88 -7.74
C GLU A 30 5.64 7.36 -8.93
N ALA A 31 6.97 7.20 -8.85
CA ALA A 31 7.86 7.52 -9.96
C ALA A 31 7.49 6.70 -11.22
N TRP A 32 7.31 5.38 -11.07
CA TRP A 32 6.86 4.53 -12.17
C TRP A 32 5.51 4.96 -12.73
N ALA A 33 4.54 5.27 -11.86
CA ALA A 33 3.21 5.71 -12.30
C ALA A 33 3.27 7.02 -13.09
N SER A 34 4.08 7.99 -12.62
CA SER A 34 4.31 9.25 -13.32
C SER A 34 4.98 9.04 -14.68
N GLU A 35 5.98 8.15 -14.77
CA GLU A 35 6.64 7.81 -16.04
C GLU A 35 5.67 7.19 -17.06
N GLN A 36 4.70 6.41 -16.59
CA GLN A 36 3.67 5.80 -17.44
C GLN A 36 2.50 6.76 -17.76
N GLY A 37 2.50 7.98 -17.21
CA GLY A 37 1.42 8.96 -17.40
C GLY A 37 0.16 8.67 -16.57
N PHE A 38 0.26 7.87 -15.51
CA PHE A 38 -0.80 7.68 -14.54
C PHE A 38 -0.78 8.83 -13.52
N ALA A 39 -1.96 9.38 -13.23
CA ALA A 39 -2.08 10.55 -12.35
C ALA A 39 -2.25 10.18 -10.87
N THR A 40 -2.52 8.91 -10.56
CA THR A 40 -2.87 8.48 -9.19
C THR A 40 -2.60 7.00 -9.00
N ILE A 41 -2.03 6.65 -7.83
CA ILE A 41 -1.90 5.28 -7.35
C ILE A 41 -2.91 5.05 -6.23
N HIS A 42 -3.71 3.99 -6.36
CA HIS A 42 -4.59 3.54 -5.28
C HIS A 42 -4.08 2.21 -4.71
N THR A 43 -3.98 2.13 -3.39
CA THR A 43 -3.82 0.86 -2.67
C THR A 43 -5.17 0.34 -2.25
N THR A 44 -5.43 -0.94 -2.55
CA THR A 44 -6.56 -1.66 -1.99
C THR A 44 -6.21 -2.15 -0.58
N HIS A 45 -6.54 -1.36 0.44
CA HIS A 45 -6.58 -1.88 1.81
C HIS A 45 -7.89 -2.66 1.97
N PRO A 46 -7.86 -3.97 2.28
CA PRO A 46 -9.08 -4.66 2.68
C PRO A 46 -9.66 -3.97 3.91
N PRO A 47 -11.01 -3.86 4.04
CA PRO A 47 -11.61 -3.27 5.23
C PRO A 47 -11.12 -4.06 6.44
N TYR A 48 -10.43 -3.39 7.36
CA TYR A 48 -10.00 -3.97 8.63
C TYR A 48 -11.24 -4.36 9.43
N THR A 49 -11.66 -5.62 9.33
CA THR A 49 -12.70 -6.17 10.20
C THR A 49 -12.08 -6.42 11.57
N HIS A 50 -12.31 -5.49 12.51
CA HIS A 50 -12.08 -5.77 13.93
C HIS A 50 -13.04 -6.88 14.37
N HIS A 51 -12.63 -8.15 14.20
CA HIS A 51 -13.25 -9.24 14.94
C HIS A 51 -12.81 -9.11 16.40
N ALA A 52 -13.56 -8.29 17.14
CA ALA A 52 -13.50 -8.25 18.58
C ALA A 52 -13.77 -9.67 19.11
N HIS A 53 -12.72 -10.36 19.53
CA HIS A 53 -12.83 -11.54 20.39
C HIS A 53 -13.37 -11.08 21.75
N GLN A 54 -14.69 -10.87 21.85
CA GLN A 54 -15.38 -10.89 23.13
C GLN A 54 -15.47 -12.35 23.59
N HIS A 55 -14.38 -12.86 24.17
CA HIS A 55 -14.47 -13.96 25.11
C HIS A 55 -15.22 -13.45 26.34
N ARG A 56 -16.54 -13.65 26.35
CA ARG A 56 -17.34 -13.54 27.57
C ARG A 56 -16.93 -14.69 28.50
N TYR A 57 -16.51 -14.31 29.69
CA TYR A 57 -16.40 -15.17 30.88
C TYR A 57 -17.75 -15.81 31.22
#